data_AF-A0A8J8DYF3-F1
#
_entry.id   AF-A0A8J8DYF3-F1
#
_cell.length_a   1.000
_cell.length_b   1.000
_cell.length_c   1.000
_cell.angle_alpha   90.00
_cell.angle_beta   90.00
_cell.angle_gamma   90.00
#
_symmetry.space_group_name_H-M   'P 1'
#
loop_
_entity.id
_entity.type
_entity.pdbx_description
1 polymer ?
#
loop_
_entity_poly.entity_id
_entity_poly.type
_entity_poly.pdbx_seq_one_letter_code
_entity_poly.pdbx_strand_id
1 'polypeptide(L)'
;MVKIKVKTLTREAVELCKELGLTAIPEYKTEDGSRIDIAVLNGEEKLVAIELEASFKWMRQRVLYNAVKAHRAGFRELWIVTPFKKPKLGWVEGYVKELGLRLEFVNDGEMLKRIDELKVQLARR
;
A
#
# COMPACT_ATOMS: atom_id res chain seq x y z
N MET A 1 20.68 -5.41 -9.99
CA MET A 1 19.21 -5.28 -9.85
C MET A 1 18.86 -5.38 -8.38
N VAL A 2 18.36 -4.32 -7.76
CA VAL A 2 17.76 -4.43 -6.43
C VAL A 2 16.45 -5.18 -6.60
N LYS A 3 16.29 -6.32 -5.91
CA LYS A 3 15.15 -7.22 -6.08
C LYS A 3 14.35 -7.26 -4.79
N ILE A 4 13.18 -6.64 -4.81
CA ILE A 4 12.21 -6.77 -3.72
C ILE A 4 11.80 -8.24 -3.55
N LYS A 5 11.79 -8.73 -2.31
CA LYS A 5 11.38 -10.10 -1.98
C LYS A 5 9.88 -10.15 -1.69
N VAL A 6 9.05 -9.96 -2.74
CA VAL A 6 7.58 -9.82 -2.66
C VAL A 6 6.93 -10.87 -1.73
N LYS A 7 7.21 -12.17 -1.96
CA LYS A 7 6.61 -13.26 -1.16
C LYS A 7 7.01 -13.18 0.32
N THR A 8 8.26 -12.85 0.60
CA THR A 8 8.78 -12.73 1.98
C THR A 8 8.14 -11.54 2.68
N LEU A 9 8.16 -10.36 2.07
CA LEU A 9 7.55 -9.15 2.63
C LEU A 9 6.05 -9.30 2.85
N THR A 10 5.35 -9.97 1.94
CA THR A 10 3.92 -10.26 2.11
C THR A 10 3.67 -11.11 3.35
N ARG A 11 4.43 -12.19 3.52
CA ARG A 11 4.30 -13.07 4.70
C ARG A 11 4.61 -12.31 5.99
N GLU A 12 5.72 -11.59 6.03
CA GLU A 12 6.15 -10.83 7.21
C GLU A 12 5.14 -9.73 7.57
N ALA A 13 4.57 -9.05 6.58
CA ALA A 13 3.52 -8.05 6.80
C ALA A 13 2.25 -8.68 7.39
N VAL A 14 1.86 -9.88 6.93
CA VAL A 14 0.70 -10.61 7.46
C VAL A 14 0.93 -11.05 8.89
N GLU A 15 2.10 -11.62 9.18
CA GLU A 15 2.50 -12.03 10.53
C GLU A 15 2.51 -10.83 11.49
N LEU A 16 3.17 -9.74 11.11
CA LEU A 16 3.22 -8.52 11.93
C LEU A 16 1.84 -7.89 12.15
N CYS A 17 1.01 -7.78 11.11
CA CYS A 17 -0.35 -7.25 11.28
C CYS A 17 -1.16 -8.09 12.29
N LYS A 18 -1.04 -9.42 12.22
CA LYS A 18 -1.69 -10.32 13.16
C LYS A 18 -1.23 -10.07 14.60
N GLU A 19 0.06 -9.90 14.84
CA GLU A 19 0.62 -9.57 16.17
C GLU A 19 0.09 -8.22 16.69
N LEU A 20 -0.10 -7.26 15.80
CA LEU A 20 -0.64 -5.95 16.13
C LEU A 20 -2.15 -5.95 16.39
N GLY A 21 -2.86 -7.06 16.10
CA GLY A 21 -4.32 -7.14 16.16
C GLY A 21 -5.02 -6.55 14.93
N LEU A 22 -4.28 -6.35 13.84
CA LEU A 22 -4.77 -5.93 12.54
C LEU A 22 -4.99 -7.15 11.64
N THR A 23 -5.78 -6.98 10.59
CA THR A 23 -5.95 -7.99 9.54
C THR A 23 -5.21 -7.55 8.29
N ALA A 24 -4.31 -8.38 7.78
CA ALA A 24 -3.70 -8.19 6.47
C ALA A 24 -4.17 -9.28 5.51
N ILE A 25 -4.79 -8.89 4.41
CA ILE A 25 -5.32 -9.81 3.39
C ILE A 25 -4.40 -9.71 2.16
N PRO A 26 -3.59 -10.75 1.88
CA PRO A 26 -2.80 -10.79 0.66
C PRO A 26 -3.72 -11.03 -0.55
N GLU A 27 -3.33 -10.48 -1.70
CA GLU A 27 -4.07 -10.61 -2.97
C GLU A 27 -5.55 -10.23 -2.84
N TYR A 28 -5.83 -9.16 -2.09
CA TYR A 28 -7.18 -8.67 -1.84
C TYR A 28 -7.88 -8.34 -3.16
N LYS A 29 -8.94 -9.09 -3.45
CA LYS A 29 -9.81 -8.88 -4.62
C LYS A 29 -10.83 -7.82 -4.29
N THR A 30 -10.92 -6.80 -5.13
CA THR A 30 -11.95 -5.75 -5.04
C THR A 30 -13.23 -6.21 -5.73
N GLU A 31 -14.34 -5.53 -5.45
CA GLU A 31 -15.64 -5.82 -6.06
C GLU A 31 -15.64 -5.67 -7.59
N ASP A 32 -14.80 -4.78 -8.13
CA ASP A 32 -14.65 -4.57 -9.57
C ASP A 32 -13.65 -5.53 -10.24
N GLY A 33 -13.19 -6.55 -9.51
CA GLY A 33 -12.31 -7.60 -10.03
C GLY A 33 -10.84 -7.22 -10.13
N SER A 34 -10.44 -6.04 -9.63
CA SER A 34 -9.03 -5.70 -9.47
C SER A 34 -8.42 -6.33 -8.21
N ARG A 35 -7.09 -6.25 -8.09
CA ARG A 35 -6.32 -6.86 -7.00
C ARG A 35 -5.39 -5.82 -6.37
N ILE A 36 -5.42 -5.73 -5.04
CA ILE A 36 -4.45 -5.05 -4.19
C ILE A 36 -3.51 -6.11 -3.62
N ASP A 37 -2.20 -5.87 -3.63
CA ASP A 37 -1.23 -6.89 -3.19
C ASP A 37 -1.41 -7.24 -1.72
N ILE A 38 -1.60 -6.24 -0.86
CA ILE A 38 -1.94 -6.43 0.56
C ILE A 38 -2.91 -5.35 0.99
N ALA A 39 -4.06 -5.75 1.51
CA ALA A 39 -5.00 -4.86 2.20
C ALA A 39 -4.79 -4.98 3.71
N VAL A 40 -4.58 -3.87 4.42
CA VAL A 40 -4.50 -3.84 5.89
C VAL A 40 -5.77 -3.20 6.45
N LEU A 41 -6.38 -3.88 7.42
CA LEU A 41 -7.65 -3.54 8.02
C LEU A 41 -7.58 -3.58 9.55
N ASN A 42 -8.46 -2.81 10.20
CA ASN A 42 -8.77 -2.89 11.62
C ASN A 42 -10.27 -3.18 11.77
N GLY A 43 -10.63 -4.45 11.99
CA GLY A 43 -12.01 -4.90 11.84
C GLY A 43 -12.48 -4.67 10.39
N GLU A 44 -13.57 -3.91 10.23
CA GLU A 44 -14.09 -3.53 8.90
C GLU A 44 -13.43 -2.26 8.32
N GLU A 45 -12.66 -1.52 9.14
CA GLU A 45 -12.00 -0.30 8.69
C GLU A 45 -10.84 -0.62 7.75
N LYS A 46 -10.89 -0.07 6.53
CA LYS A 46 -9.84 -0.18 5.51
C LYS A 46 -8.75 0.87 5.75
N LEU A 47 -7.63 0.45 6.34
CA LEU A 47 -6.55 1.36 6.75
C LEU A 47 -5.67 1.76 5.57
N VAL A 48 -5.01 0.78 4.95
CA VAL A 48 -4.04 1.02 3.89
C VAL A 48 -4.07 -0.09 2.84
N ALA A 49 -4.04 0.33 1.57
CA ALA A 49 -3.74 -0.54 0.44
C ALA A 49 -2.24 -0.50 0.17
N ILE A 50 -1.60 -1.65 0.00
CA ILE A 50 -0.16 -1.75 -0.24
C ILE A 50 0.06 -2.43 -1.59
N GLU A 51 0.92 -1.84 -2.42
CA GLU A 51 1.34 -2.37 -3.72
C GLU A 51 2.86 -2.55 -3.74
N LEU A 52 3.31 -3.76 -4.04
CA LEU A 52 4.72 -4.14 -4.02
C LEU A 52 5.31 -3.99 -5.43
N GLU A 53 5.88 -2.82 -5.73
CA GLU A 53 6.36 -2.48 -7.08
C GLU A 53 7.85 -2.80 -7.27
N ALA A 54 8.11 -3.93 -7.93
CA ALA A 54 9.44 -4.43 -8.25
C ALA A 54 10.08 -3.80 -9.50
N SER A 55 9.33 -3.02 -10.28
CA SER A 55 9.80 -2.44 -11.54
C SER A 55 9.57 -0.94 -11.58
N PHE A 56 10.59 -0.19 -12.01
CA PHE A 56 10.46 1.25 -12.27
C PHE A 56 9.74 1.54 -13.59
N LYS A 57 9.65 0.56 -14.48
CA LYS A 57 9.00 0.73 -15.79
C LYS A 57 7.52 1.00 -15.58
N TRP A 58 7.03 2.09 -16.18
CA TRP A 58 5.63 2.52 -16.10
C TRP A 58 5.16 2.89 -14.69
N MET A 59 6.08 3.29 -13.80
CA MET A 59 5.73 3.60 -12.41
C MET A 59 4.61 4.64 -12.30
N ARG A 60 4.58 5.68 -13.16
CA ARG A 60 3.50 6.68 -13.15
C ARG A 60 2.13 6.07 -13.46
N GLN A 61 2.05 5.22 -14.50
CA GLN A 61 0.81 4.55 -14.88
C GLN A 61 0.35 3.56 -13.81
N ARG A 62 1.29 2.83 -13.21
CA ARG A 62 1.02 1.90 -12.10
C ARG A 62 0.48 2.63 -10.88
N VAL A 63 1.12 3.73 -10.48
CA VAL A 63 0.65 4.58 -9.38
C VAL A 63 -0.76 5.10 -9.65
N LEU A 64 -1.03 5.59 -10.86
CA LEU A 64 -2.37 6.05 -11.24
C LEU A 64 -3.41 4.93 -11.12
N TYR A 65 -3.13 3.77 -11.73
CA TYR A 65 -4.03 2.62 -11.66
C TYR A 65 -4.25 2.15 -10.22
N ASN A 66 -3.17 2.09 -9.43
CA ASN A 66 -3.23 1.68 -8.04
C ASN A 66 -3.99 2.66 -7.16
N ALA A 67 -3.88 3.96 -7.41
CA ALA A 67 -4.66 4.95 -6.69
C ALA A 67 -6.15 4.83 -6.98
N VAL A 68 -6.52 4.66 -8.26
CA VAL A 68 -7.93 4.46 -8.65
C VAL A 68 -8.48 3.17 -8.02
N LYS A 69 -7.73 2.06 -8.06
CA LYS A 69 -8.17 0.79 -7.47
C LYS A 69 -8.36 0.91 -5.94
N ALA A 70 -7.40 1.51 -5.25
CA ALA A 70 -7.44 1.68 -3.79
C ALA A 70 -8.61 2.58 -3.38
N HIS A 71 -8.79 3.72 -4.07
CA HIS A 71 -9.90 4.64 -3.83
C HIS A 71 -11.26 3.95 -4.02
N ARG A 72 -11.45 3.25 -5.16
CA ARG A 72 -12.71 2.53 -5.45
C ARG A 72 -12.97 1.40 -4.47
N ALA A 73 -11.93 0.75 -3.98
CA ALA A 73 -12.02 -0.24 -2.92
C ALA A 73 -12.28 0.37 -1.53
N GLY A 74 -12.37 1.70 -1.39
CA GLY A 74 -12.69 2.38 -0.14
C GLY A 74 -11.50 2.64 0.78
N PHE A 75 -10.26 2.46 0.31
CA PHE A 75 -9.07 2.84 1.06
C PHE A 75 -8.84 4.34 0.98
N ARG A 76 -8.37 4.92 2.10
CA ARG A 76 -7.97 6.34 2.17
C ARG A 76 -6.46 6.53 2.06
N GLU A 77 -5.70 5.44 2.06
CA GLU A 77 -4.26 5.45 2.00
C GLU A 77 -3.74 4.35 1.09
N LEU A 78 -2.75 4.69 0.27
CA LEU A 78 -2.04 3.80 -0.64
C LEU A 78 -0.54 3.92 -0.41
N TRP A 79 0.10 2.80 -0.14
CA TRP A 79 1.55 2.68 -0.10
C TRP A 79 2.06 1.99 -1.34
N ILE A 80 2.97 2.65 -2.05
CA ILE A 80 3.78 2.03 -3.10
C ILE A 80 5.10 1.63 -2.47
N VAL A 81 5.25 0.33 -2.22
CA VAL A 81 6.47 -0.23 -1.62
C VAL A 81 7.42 -0.60 -2.74
N THR A 82 8.58 0.03 -2.77
CA THR A 82 9.50 -0.11 -3.89
C THR A 82 10.95 0.19 -3.49
N PRO A 83 11.95 -0.50 -4.07
CA PRO A 83 13.36 -0.18 -3.81
C PRO A 83 13.83 1.11 -4.48
N PHE A 84 13.00 1.73 -5.32
CA PHE A 84 13.36 2.94 -6.07
C PHE A 84 13.00 4.20 -5.29
N LYS A 85 13.71 5.31 -5.59
CA LYS A 85 13.30 6.63 -5.11
C LYS A 85 11.95 7.03 -5.73
N LYS A 86 11.14 7.78 -4.98
CA LYS A 86 9.87 8.35 -5.47
C LYS A 86 10.10 9.07 -6.81
N PRO A 87 9.43 8.67 -7.91
CA PRO A 87 9.56 9.35 -9.19
C PRO A 87 8.76 10.66 -9.21
N LYS A 88 9.05 11.51 -10.20
CA LYS A 88 8.18 12.65 -10.52
C LYS A 88 6.87 12.16 -11.16
N LEU A 89 5.79 12.25 -10.41
CA LEU A 89 4.46 11.80 -10.85
C LEU A 89 3.73 12.83 -11.73
N GLY A 90 4.08 14.11 -11.65
CA GLY A 90 3.41 15.17 -12.41
C GLY A 90 1.95 15.29 -11.99
N TRP A 91 1.04 15.48 -12.96
CA TRP A 91 -0.39 15.64 -12.70
C TRP A 91 -1.03 14.48 -11.92
N VAL A 92 -0.43 13.28 -11.98
CA VAL A 92 -0.93 12.11 -11.23
C VAL A 92 -0.94 12.36 -9.73
N GLU A 93 0.03 13.09 -9.18
CA GLU A 93 0.03 13.41 -7.74
C GLU A 93 -1.14 14.32 -7.34
N GLY A 94 -1.48 15.29 -8.20
CA GLY A 94 -2.66 16.14 -8.02
C GLY A 94 -3.95 15.32 -8.10
N TYR A 95 -4.08 14.47 -9.12
CA TYR A 95 -5.24 13.60 -9.29
C TYR A 95 -5.45 12.65 -8.10
N VAL A 96 -4.37 12.06 -7.57
CA VAL A 96 -4.46 11.18 -6.38
C VAL A 96 -4.97 11.96 -5.15
N LYS A 97 -4.53 13.21 -4.99
CA LYS A 97 -5.02 14.10 -3.93
C LYS A 97 -6.49 14.46 -4.13
N GLU A 98 -6.94 14.71 -5.35
CA GLU A 98 -8.35 14.97 -5.69
C GLU A 98 -9.26 13.78 -5.35
N LEU A 99 -8.77 12.55 -5.48
CA LEU A 99 -9.46 11.34 -5.02
C LEU A 99 -9.55 11.23 -3.49
N GLY A 100 -8.93 12.15 -2.74
CA GLY A 100 -8.85 12.08 -1.27
C GLY A 100 -7.97 10.95 -0.75
N LEU A 101 -7.09 10.40 -1.59
CA LEU A 101 -6.20 9.30 -1.25
C LEU A 101 -4.83 9.84 -0.81
N ARG A 102 -4.34 9.43 0.35
CA ARG A 102 -2.95 9.67 0.75
C ARG A 102 -2.04 8.67 0.05
N LEU A 103 -1.05 9.17 -0.68
CA LEU A 103 -0.08 8.35 -1.40
C LEU A 103 1.30 8.48 -0.78
N GLU A 104 1.84 7.34 -0.35
CA GLU A 104 3.19 7.23 0.20
C GLU A 104 4.06 6.32 -0.66
N PHE A 105 5.32 6.69 -0.82
CA PHE A 105 6.35 5.80 -1.36
C PHE A 105 7.18 5.30 -0.19
N VAL A 106 7.19 3.99 0.00
CA VAL A 106 7.84 3.34 1.12
C VAL A 106 8.98 2.48 0.58
N ASN A 107 10.17 2.62 1.16
CA ASN A 107 11.26 1.71 0.81
C ASN A 107 10.89 0.28 1.27
N ASP A 108 11.29 -0.73 0.51
CA ASP A 108 10.99 -2.12 0.83
C ASP A 108 11.58 -2.57 2.18
N GLY A 109 12.73 -2.01 2.60
CA GLY A 109 13.30 -2.22 3.93
C GLY A 109 12.60 -1.49 5.07
N GLU A 110 11.71 -0.53 4.77
CA GLU A 110 11.01 0.30 5.76
C GLU A 110 9.54 -0.10 5.95
N MET A 111 8.99 -0.92 5.05
CA MET A 111 7.58 -1.30 5.04
C MET A 111 7.12 -1.88 6.39
N LEU A 112 7.84 -2.85 6.95
CA LEU A 112 7.45 -3.48 8.22
C LEU A 112 7.47 -2.49 9.39
N LYS A 113 8.47 -1.60 9.42
CA LYS A 113 8.53 -0.53 10.43
C LYS A 113 7.32 0.41 10.31
N ARG A 114 6.92 0.78 9.09
CA ARG A 114 5.71 1.60 8.86
C ARG A 114 4.44 0.90 9.33
N ILE A 115 4.34 -0.43 9.15
CA ILE A 115 3.22 -1.22 9.67
C ILE A 115 3.19 -1.17 11.20
N ASP A 116 4.32 -1.34 11.87
CA ASP A 116 4.42 -1.25 13.33
C ASP A 116 3.95 0.12 13.87
N GLU A 117 4.30 1.19 13.16
CA GLU A 117 3.87 2.56 13.48
C GLU A 117 2.35 2.80 13.32
N LEU A 118 1.63 1.99 12.52
CA LEU A 118 0.18 2.15 12.31
C LEU A 118 -0.60 2.00 13.62
N LYS A 119 -0.22 1.05 14.48
CA LYS A 119 -0.93 0.83 15.75
C LYS A 119 -0.79 2.03 16.69
N VAL A 120 0.39 2.65 16.73
CA VAL A 120 0.64 3.86 17.51
C VAL A 120 -0.23 5.01 17.01
N GLN A 121 -0.44 5.11 15.70
CA GLN A 121 -1.32 6.14 15.12
C GLN A 121 -2.80 5.86 15.40
N LEU A 122 -3.23 4.60 15.35
CA LEU A 122 -4.60 4.20 15.66
C LEU A 122 -4.96 4.45 17.13
N ALA A 123 -4.03 4.20 18.05
CA ALA A 123 -4.23 4.46 19.48
C ALA A 123 -4.35 5.95 19.84
N ARG A 124 -4.01 6.85 18.91
CA ARG A 124 -4.06 8.31 19.07
C ARG A 124 -5.29 8.95 18.38
N ARG A 125 -6.10 8.16 17.67
CA ARG A 125 -7.33 8.60 17.02
C ARG A 125 -8.53 8.33 17.93
#